data_AF-A0A365P159-F1
#
_entry.id   AF-A0A365P159-F1
#
_cell.length_a   1.000
_cell.length_b   1.000
_cell.length_c   1.000
_cell.angle_alpha   90.00
_cell.angle_beta   90.00
_cell.angle_gamma   90.00
#
_symmetry.space_group_name_H-M   'P 1'
#
loop_
_entity.id
_entity.type
_entity.pdbx_description
1 polymer ?
#
loop_
_entity_poly.entity_id
_entity_poly.type
_entity_poly.pdbx_seq_one_letter_code
_entity_poly.pdbx_strand_id
1 'polypeptide(L)'
;METNYIEKERYERAVKRVKQIKGFYTHALVYLVVNIAIVILNVQNLKPGESYFQIQNFFTAFFWGIGLTAHGLSTFMPEWIMGKNWEERKIKEFMEKEKNKWE
;
A
#
# COMPACT_ATOMS: atom_id res chain seq x y z
N MET A 1 8.32 26.18 24.29
CA MET A 1 8.76 25.93 22.90
C MET A 1 8.71 24.45 22.54
N GLU A 2 9.15 23.52 23.41
CA GLU A 2 9.09 22.06 23.15
C GLU A 2 7.68 21.52 22.86
N THR A 3 6.65 21.98 23.58
CA THR A 3 5.27 21.50 23.40
C THR A 3 4.75 21.71 21.98
N ASN A 4 5.09 22.85 21.35
CA ASN A 4 4.68 23.18 19.99
C ASN A 4 5.36 22.28 18.94
N TYR A 5 6.62 21.89 19.18
CA TYR A 5 7.35 20.95 18.33
C TYR A 5 6.77 19.54 18.37
N ILE A 6 6.45 19.04 19.57
CA ILE A 6 5.84 17.70 19.75
C ILE A 6 4.45 17.66 19.11
N GLU A 7 3.65 18.71 19.25
CA GLU A 7 2.34 18.81 18.59
C GLU A 7 2.45 18.82 17.07
N LYS A 8 3.40 19.57 16.52
CA LYS A 8 3.67 19.60 15.07
C LYS A 8 4.08 18.23 14.54
N GLU A 9 4.98 17.54 15.23
CA GLU A 9 5.44 16.20 14.83
C GLU A 9 4.31 15.16 14.87
N ARG A 10 3.48 15.19 15.92
CA ARG A 10 2.28 14.34 16.02
C ARG A 10 1.29 14.61 14.89
N TYR A 11 1.08 15.89 14.56
CA TYR A 11 0.21 16.29 13.46
C TYR A 11 0.74 15.81 12.11
N GLU A 12 2.04 15.99 11.84
CA GLU A 12 2.68 15.54 10.60
C GLU A 12 2.59 14.00 10.43
N ARG A 13 2.81 13.24 11.52
CA ARG A 13 2.60 11.78 11.52
C ARG A 13 1.15 11.41 11.18
N ALA A 14 0.19 12.08 11.78
CA ALA A 14 -1.23 11.84 11.51
C ALA A 14 -1.59 12.15 10.04
N VAL A 15 -1.11 13.26 9.49
CA VAL A 15 -1.32 13.64 8.08
C VAL A 15 -0.69 12.61 7.14
N LYS A 16 0.53 12.16 7.42
CA LYS A 16 1.21 11.11 6.63
C LYS A 16 0.40 9.82 6.64
N ARG A 17 -0.14 9.44 7.81
CA ARG A 17 -0.97 8.24 7.95
C ARG A 17 -2.26 8.32 7.13
N VAL A 18 -2.97 9.45 7.19
CA VAL A 18 -4.16 9.69 6.37
C VAL A 18 -3.84 9.61 4.87
N LYS A 19 -2.70 10.18 4.45
CA LYS A 19 -2.25 10.13 3.04
C LYS A 19 -1.97 8.70 2.58
N GLN A 20 -1.36 7.86 3.41
CA GLN A 20 -1.12 6.45 3.11
C GLN A 20 -2.42 5.67 2.96
N ILE A 21 -3.35 5.84 3.90
CA ILE A 21 -4.69 5.22 3.88
C ILE A 21 -5.45 5.63 2.62
N LYS A 22 -5.47 6.92 2.30
CA LYS A 22 -6.08 7.42 1.05
C LYS A 22 -5.44 6.80 -0.18
N GLY A 23 -4.11 6.70 -0.21
CA GLY A 23 -3.37 6.05 -1.30
C GLY A 23 -3.76 4.59 -1.49
N PHE A 24 -3.92 3.84 -0.40
CA PHE A 24 -4.40 2.46 -0.46
C PHE A 24 -5.81 2.37 -1.05
N TYR A 25 -6.76 3.18 -0.57
CA TYR A 25 -8.13 3.15 -1.08
C TYR A 25 -8.21 3.50 -2.57
N THR A 26 -7.41 4.48 -3.02
CA THR A 26 -7.31 4.78 -4.46
C THR A 26 -6.80 3.57 -5.25
N HIS A 27 -5.73 2.92 -4.77
CA HIS A 27 -5.19 1.73 -5.43
C HIS A 27 -6.22 0.58 -5.45
N ALA A 28 -6.87 0.31 -4.31
CA ALA A 28 -7.90 -0.72 -4.17
C ALA A 28 -9.10 -0.47 -5.09
N LEU A 29 -9.52 0.79 -5.22
CA LEU A 29 -10.60 1.18 -6.12
C LEU A 29 -10.24 0.95 -7.58
N VAL A 30 -9.04 1.40 -8.00
CA VAL A 30 -8.54 1.16 -9.37
C VAL A 30 -8.44 -0.34 -9.65
N TYR A 31 -7.88 -1.11 -8.71
CA TYR A 31 -7.81 -2.56 -8.81
C TYR A 31 -9.20 -3.17 -9.02
N LEU A 32 -10.20 -2.77 -8.23
CA LEU A 32 -11.55 -3.30 -8.35
C LEU A 32 -12.20 -2.94 -9.70
N VAL A 33 -12.14 -1.66 -10.10
CA VAL A 33 -12.75 -1.18 -11.34
C VAL A 33 -12.13 -1.86 -12.56
N VAL A 34 -10.80 -1.94 -12.62
CA VAL A 34 -10.09 -2.55 -13.74
C VAL A 34 -10.38 -4.05 -13.82
N ASN A 35 -10.35 -4.77 -12.70
CA ASN A 35 -10.64 -6.20 -12.72
C ASN A 35 -12.10 -6.50 -13.09
N ILE A 36 -13.07 -5.70 -12.62
CA ILE A 36 -14.47 -5.84 -13.05
C ILE A 36 -14.60 -5.60 -14.56
N ALA A 37 -13.95 -4.57 -15.10
CA ALA A 37 -13.96 -4.30 -16.53
C ALA A 37 -13.37 -5.47 -17.34
N ILE A 38 -12.25 -6.04 -16.89
CA ILE A 38 -11.64 -7.24 -17.51
C ILE A 38 -12.61 -8.43 -17.48
N VAL A 39 -13.27 -8.68 -16.34
CA VAL A 39 -14.27 -9.76 -16.21
C VAL A 39 -15.38 -9.56 -17.22
N ILE A 40 -15.96 -8.37 -17.29
CA ILE A 40 -17.06 -8.05 -18.22
C ILE A 40 -16.62 -8.27 -19.67
N LEU A 41 -15.46 -7.74 -20.06
CA LEU A 41 -14.94 -7.88 -21.42
C LEU A 41 -14.67 -9.35 -21.78
N ASN A 42 -14.06 -10.11 -20.88
CA ASN A 42 -13.77 -11.52 -21.12
C ASN A 42 -15.05 -12.36 -21.21
N VAL A 43 -16.04 -12.11 -20.35
CA VAL A 43 -17.34 -12.82 -20.40
C VAL A 43 -18.10 -12.50 -21.69
N GLN A 44 -18.07 -11.25 -22.16
CA GLN A 44 -18.72 -10.85 -23.40
C GLN A 44 -18.05 -11.45 -24.66
N ASN A 45 -16.76 -11.74 -24.59
CA ASN A 45 -15.99 -12.30 -25.71
C ASN A 45 -15.89 -13.84 -25.70
N LEU A 46 -16.62 -14.54 -24.82
CA LEU A 46 -16.62 -16.00 -24.77
C LEU A 46 -17.21 -16.61 -26.05
N LYS A 47 -16.51 -17.59 -26.62
CA LYS A 47 -17.06 -18.40 -27.72
C LYS A 47 -18.01 -19.49 -27.19
N PRO A 48 -18.92 -20.01 -28.04
CA PRO A 48 -19.77 -21.13 -27.64
C PRO A 48 -18.95 -22.32 -27.12
N GLY A 49 -19.22 -22.74 -25.88
CA GLY A 49 -18.51 -23.83 -25.22
C GLY A 49 -17.28 -23.42 -24.40
N GLU A 50 -16.85 -22.15 -24.45
CA GLU A 50 -15.79 -21.64 -23.57
C GLU A 50 -16.33 -21.23 -22.20
N SER A 51 -15.54 -21.48 -21.16
CA SER A 51 -15.82 -21.02 -19.80
C SER A 51 -14.96 -19.82 -19.45
N TYR A 52 -15.52 -18.87 -18.70
CA TYR A 52 -14.76 -17.77 -18.10
C TYR A 52 -13.75 -18.23 -17.05
N PHE A 53 -14.01 -19.36 -16.37
CA PHE A 53 -13.21 -19.82 -15.24
C PHE A 53 -11.91 -20.51 -15.67
N GLN A 54 -11.14 -19.85 -16.52
CA GLN A 54 -9.81 -20.25 -16.94
C GLN A 54 -8.77 -19.51 -16.09
N ILE A 55 -7.72 -20.22 -15.67
CA ILE A 55 -6.64 -19.69 -14.81
C ILE A 55 -6.07 -18.38 -15.38
N GLN A 56 -6.01 -18.26 -16.71
CA GLN A 56 -5.49 -17.10 -17.42
C GLN A 56 -6.23 -15.81 -17.07
N ASN A 57 -7.55 -15.88 -16.88
CA ASN A 57 -8.38 -14.72 -16.55
C ASN A 57 -8.14 -14.20 -15.13
N PHE A 58 -7.50 -15.00 -14.27
CA PHE A 58 -7.19 -14.64 -12.89
C PHE A 58 -5.75 -14.17 -12.69
N PHE A 59 -4.83 -14.34 -13.67
CA PHE A 59 -3.43 -13.94 -13.48
C PHE A 59 -3.28 -12.44 -13.21
N THR A 60 -3.96 -11.58 -13.97
CA THR A 60 -3.92 -10.13 -13.77
C THR A 60 -4.37 -9.76 -12.36
N ALA A 61 -5.52 -10.30 -11.94
CA ALA A 61 -6.06 -10.10 -10.60
C ALA A 61 -5.09 -10.60 -9.52
N PHE A 62 -4.52 -11.79 -9.70
CA PHE A 62 -3.62 -12.41 -8.74
C PHE A 62 -2.35 -11.60 -8.52
N PHE A 63 -1.62 -11.26 -9.59
CA PHE A 63 -0.36 -10.52 -9.47
C PHE A 63 -0.56 -9.09 -8.96
N TRP A 64 -1.62 -8.40 -9.42
CA TRP A 64 -1.97 -7.09 -8.85
C TRP A 64 -2.44 -7.22 -7.39
N GLY A 65 -3.13 -8.31 -7.05
CA GLY A 65 -3.58 -8.61 -5.69
C GLY A 65 -2.43 -8.76 -4.71
N ILE A 66 -1.28 -9.30 -5.14
CA ILE A 66 -0.05 -9.33 -4.34
C ILE A 66 0.42 -7.91 -4.03
N GLY A 67 0.47 -7.03 -5.04
CA GLY A 67 0.85 -5.62 -4.87
C GLY A 67 -0.11 -4.86 -3.96
N LEU A 68 -1.42 -5.07 -4.13
CA LEU A 68 -2.45 -4.48 -3.28
C LEU A 68 -2.34 -4.97 -1.83
N THR A 69 -2.10 -6.27 -1.64
CA THR A 69 -1.88 -6.86 -0.32
C THR A 69 -0.64 -6.28 0.34
N ALA A 70 0.48 -6.15 -0.38
CA ALA A 70 1.70 -5.55 0.14
C ALA A 70 1.49 -4.07 0.53
N HIS A 71 0.76 -3.29 -0.27
CA HIS A 71 0.40 -1.91 0.05
C HIS A 71 -0.54 -1.83 1.26
N GLY A 72 -1.50 -2.75 1.36
CA GLY A 72 -2.40 -2.86 2.51
C GLY A 72 -1.65 -3.19 3.79
N LEU A 73 -0.75 -4.16 3.74
CA LEU A 73 0.14 -4.49 4.85
C LEU A 73 0.97 -3.27 5.24
N SER A 74 1.67 -2.60 4.34
CA SER A 74 2.44 -1.40 4.71
C SER A 74 1.59 -0.24 5.25
N THR A 75 0.32 -0.15 4.82
CA THR A 75 -0.60 0.92 5.21
C THR A 75 -1.34 0.65 6.51
N PHE A 76 -1.62 -0.60 6.88
CA PHE A 76 -2.42 -0.93 8.06
C PHE A 76 -1.68 -1.75 9.11
N MET A 77 -0.48 -2.24 8.81
CA MET A 77 0.29 -3.05 9.75
C MET A 77 0.54 -2.26 11.04
N PRO A 78 0.13 -2.82 12.21
CA PRO A 78 0.43 -2.23 13.51
C PRO A 78 1.94 -2.20 13.77
N GLU A 79 2.40 -1.17 14.48
CA GLU A 79 3.79 -1.02 14.93
C GLU A 79 4.30 -2.23 15.73
N TRP A 80 3.41 -3.00 16.40
CA TRP A 80 3.84 -4.22 17.08
C TRP A 80 4.39 -5.26 16.10
N ILE A 81 3.81 -5.38 14.89
CA ILE A 81 4.17 -6.42 13.91
C ILE A 81 5.51 -6.09 13.26
N MET A 82 5.79 -4.80 13.01
CA MET A 82 7.11 -4.34 12.56
C MET A 82 8.17 -4.35 13.69
N GLY A 83 7.73 -4.52 14.94
CA GLY A 83 8.56 -4.46 16.12
C GLY A 83 8.62 -3.03 16.67
N LYS A 84 8.34 -2.88 17.96
CA LYS A 84 8.18 -1.60 18.68
C LYS A 84 9.35 -0.60 18.51
N ASN A 85 10.52 -1.09 18.11
CA ASN A 85 11.76 -0.32 17.94
C ASN A 85 12.23 -0.20 16.48
N TRP A 86 11.51 -0.77 15.50
CA TRP A 86 11.98 -0.74 14.11
C TRP A 86 11.94 0.67 13.53
N GLU A 87 10.87 1.42 13.80
CA GLU A 87 10.72 2.78 13.28
C GLU A 87 11.74 3.73 13.92
N GLU A 88 11.90 3.69 15.26
CA GLU A 88 12.93 4.45 15.97
C GLU A 88 14.36 4.11 15.50
N ARG A 89 14.65 2.82 15.30
CA ARG A 89 15.96 2.38 14.80
C ARG A 89 16.20 2.89 13.38
N LYS A 90 15.19 2.86 12.51
CA LYS A 90 15.31 3.39 11.16
C LYS A 90 15.50 4.90 11.12
N ILE A 91 14.79 5.64 11.97
CA ILE A 91 14.97 7.09 12.10
C ILE A 91 16.40 7.39 12.55
N LYS A 92 16.93 6.70 13.58
CA LYS A 92 18.33 6.85 13.99
C LYS A 92 19.31 6.53 12.87
N GLU A 93 19.12 5.42 12.15
CA GLU A 93 19.97 5.08 10.99
C GLU A 93 19.96 6.16 9.90
N PHE A 94 18.80 6.76 9.60
CA PHE A 94 18.72 7.84 8.60
C PHE A 94 19.41 9.12 9.06
N MET A 95 19.21 9.51 10.33
CA MET A 95 19.87 10.68 10.92
C MET A 95 21.40 10.53 10.96
N GLU A 96 21.90 9.35 11.33
CA GLU A 96 23.35 9.05 11.31
C GLU A 96 23.91 9.05 9.89
N LYS A 97 23.19 8.50 8.91
CA LYS A 97 23.60 8.54 7.50
C LYS A 97 23.64 9.94 6.92
N GLU A 98 22.69 10.81 7.28
CA GLU A 98 22.76 12.21 6.86
C GLU A 98 23.96 12.91 7.50
N LYS A 99 24.21 12.71 8.80
CA LYS A 99 25.34 13.31 9.50
C LYS A 99 26.69 12.93 8.86
N ASN A 100 26.89 11.65 8.52
CA ASN A 100 28.11 11.16 7.85
C ASN A 100 28.25 11.59 6.38
N LYS A 101 27.21 12.16 5.76
CA LYS A 101 27.25 12.60 4.36
C LYS A 101 27.73 14.06 4.22
N TRP A 102 27.78 14.78 5.33
CA TRP A 102 28.23 16.18 5.43
C TRP A 102 29.55 16.32 6.19
N GLU A 103 30.16 15.19 6.59
CA GLU A 103 31.57 15.06 7.02
C GLU A 103 32.42 14.55 5.85
#